data_AF-A0A916B350-F1
#
_entry.id   AF-A0A916B350-F1
#
_cell.length_a   1.000
_cell.length_b   1.000
_cell.length_c   1.000
_cell.angle_alpha   90.00
_cell.angle_beta   90.00
_cell.angle_gamma   90.00
#
_symmetry.space_group_name_H-M   'P 1'
#
loop_
_entity.id
_entity.type
_entity.pdbx_description
1 polymer ?
#
loop_
_entity_poly.entity_id
_entity_poly.type
_entity_poly.pdbx_seq_one_letter_code
_entity_poly.pdbx_strand_id
1 'polypeptide(L)' 'GENEFVRGNCHVNGIESFWSYAKRRLAKFNGIPRETFYLHLKECEFRFNHREENLYAKI' A
#
# COMPACT_ATOMS: atom_id res chain seq x y z
N GLY A 1 1.57 3.33 -33.58
CA GLY A 1 0.32 3.02 -32.89
C GLY A 1 0.69 2.37 -31.59
N GLU A 2 0.95 3.14 -30.54
CA GLU A 2 -0.08 3.68 -29.64
C GLU A 2 -0.58 2.58 -28.69
N ASN A 3 0.17 2.35 -27.61
CA ASN A 3 -0.28 2.45 -26.21
C ASN A 3 -1.72 2.03 -25.84
N GLU A 4 -2.26 0.96 -26.43
CA GLU A 4 -3.66 0.54 -26.17
C GLU A 4 -3.87 -0.46 -25.02
N PHE A 5 -2.83 -0.84 -24.26
CA PHE A 5 -2.99 -1.76 -23.11
C PHE A 5 -2.91 -1.10 -21.73
N VAL A 6 -2.75 0.22 -21.65
CA VAL A 6 -2.63 0.96 -20.37
C VAL A 6 -3.93 1.68 -20.01
N ARG A 7 -5.10 1.08 -20.26
CA ARG A 7 -6.40 1.64 -19.82
C ARG A 7 -7.38 0.54 -19.50
N GLY A 8 -7.39 0.05 -18.26
CA GLY A 8 -8.52 -0.75 -17.78
C GLY A 8 -8.28 -1.60 -16.54
N ASN A 9 -7.09 -2.18 -16.37
CA ASN A 9 -6.85 -3.20 -15.33
C ASN A 9 -6.01 -2.71 -14.14
N CYS A 10 -5.50 -1.49 -14.17
CA CYS A 10 -4.57 -0.97 -13.16
C CYS A 10 -5.21 -0.69 -11.80
N HIS A 11 -6.50 -0.35 -11.73
CA HIS A 11 -7.15 0.00 -10.46
C HIS A 11 -7.39 -1.24 -9.57
N VAL A 12 -7.90 -2.32 -10.15
CA VAL A 12 -8.07 -3.61 -9.44
C VAL A 12 -6.70 -4.21 -9.07
N ASN A 13 -5.74 -4.20 -9.98
CA ASN A 13 -4.37 -4.65 -9.68
C ASN A 13 -3.71 -3.79 -8.59
N GLY A 14 -4.03 -2.50 -8.52
CA GLY A 14 -3.52 -1.58 -7.51
C GLY A 14 -4.05 -1.92 -6.11
N ILE A 15 -5.35 -2.19 -5.97
CA ILE A 15 -5.94 -2.55 -4.68
C ILE A 15 -5.50 -3.95 -4.22
N GLU A 16 -5.34 -4.91 -5.14
CA GLU A 16 -4.79 -6.23 -4.82
C GLU A 16 -3.33 -6.15 -4.37
N SER A 17 -2.53 -5.35 -5.06
CA SER A 17 -1.13 -5.08 -4.69
C SER A 17 -1.03 -4.41 -3.31
N PHE A 18 -1.92 -3.45 -3.03
CA PHE A 18 -2.03 -2.80 -1.72
C PHE A 18 -2.33 -3.83 -0.63
N TRP A 19 -3.35 -4.68 -0.80
CA TRP A 19 -3.69 -5.68 0.21
C TRP A 19 -2.62 -6.75 0.38
N SER A 20 -1.91 -7.13 -0.69
CA SER A 20 -0.75 -8.03 -0.60
C SER A 20 0.38 -7.42 0.25
N TYR A 21 0.68 -6.12 0.03
CA TYR A 21 1.63 -5.35 0.82
C TYR A 21 1.21 -5.23 2.29
N ALA A 22 -0.03 -4.78 2.54
CA ALA A 22 -0.58 -4.58 3.86
C ALA A 22 -0.58 -5.89 4.66
N LYS A 23 -1.06 -7.00 4.08
CA LYS A 23 -1.04 -8.33 4.74
C LYS A 23 0.36 -8.74 5.18
N ARG A 24 1.36 -8.63 4.28
CA ARG A 24 2.75 -9.00 4.61
C ARG A 24 3.33 -8.16 5.75
N ARG A 25 2.96 -6.89 5.83
CA ARG A 25 3.41 -5.98 6.87
C ARG A 25 2.72 -6.26 8.21
N LEU A 26 1.40 -6.40 8.18
CA LEU A 26 0.57 -6.64 9.37
C LEU A 26 0.87 -8.01 10.01
N ALA A 27 1.22 -9.01 9.20
CA ALA A 27 1.61 -10.34 9.69
C ALA A 27 2.82 -10.35 10.63
N LYS A 28 3.67 -9.31 10.59
CA LYS A 28 4.85 -9.20 11.47
C LYS A 28 4.51 -8.84 12.92
N PHE A 29 3.32 -8.32 13.18
CA PHE A 29 2.95 -7.82 14.51
C PHE A 29 2.39 -8.92 15.44
N ASN A 30 2.28 -10.18 15.00
CA ASN A 30 1.71 -11.30 15.78
C ASN A 30 0.31 -11.05 16.36
N GLY A 31 -0.41 -10.06 15.80
CA GLY A 31 -1.68 -9.57 16.32
C GLY A 31 -1.65 -8.05 16.44
N ILE A 32 -2.79 -7.41 16.16
CA ILE A 32 -2.94 -5.96 16.26
C ILE A 32 -4.22 -5.70 17.05
N PRO A 33 -4.17 -4.88 18.12
CA PRO A 33 -5.37 -4.46 18.83
C PRO A 33 -6.40 -3.85 17.87
N ARG A 34 -7.68 -4.20 18.05
CA ARG A 34 -8.75 -3.72 17.17
C ARG A 34 -8.81 -2.18 17.11
N GLU A 35 -8.54 -1.53 18.24
CA GLU A 35 -8.55 -0.08 18.39
C GLU A 35 -7.46 0.62 17.59
N THR A 36 -6.29 -0.01 17.37
CA THR A 36 -5.17 0.57 16.62
C THR A 36 -5.09 0.09 15.18
N PHE A 37 -5.86 -0.93 14.80
CA PHE A 37 -5.85 -1.50 13.45
C PHE A 37 -5.99 -0.45 12.34
N TYR A 38 -6.88 0.54 12.54
CA TYR A 38 -7.07 1.60 11.55
C TYR A 38 -5.82 2.46 11.35
N LEU A 39 -5.03 2.71 12.40
CA LEU A 39 -3.77 3.45 12.31
C LEU A 39 -2.74 2.67 11.50
N HIS A 40 -2.61 1.37 11.75
CA HIS A 40 -1.71 0.50 10.98
C HIS A 40 -2.12 0.44 9.50
N LEU A 41 -3.42 0.42 9.21
CA LEU A 41 -3.91 0.43 7.83
C LEU A 41 -3.60 1.77 7.14
N LYS A 42 -3.78 2.90 7.83
CA LYS A 42 -3.42 4.23 7.34
C LYS A 42 -1.92 4.39 7.11
N GLU A 43 -1.09 3.82 7.98
CA GLU A 43 0.35 3.80 7.76
C GLU A 43 0.72 2.94 6.53
N CYS A 44 0.04 1.80 6.33
CA CYS A 44 0.23 0.99 5.12
C CYS A 44 -0.16 1.75 3.85
N GLU A 45 -1.28 2.49 3.87
CA GLU A 45 -1.71 3.36 2.76
C GLU A 45 -0.62 4.38 2.41
N PHE A 46 -0.18 5.15 3.41
CA PHE A 46 0.82 6.20 3.21
C PHE A 46 2.11 5.63 2.60
N ARG A 47 2.64 4.55 3.20
CA ARG A 47 3.88 3.93 2.73
C ARG A 47 3.76 3.27 1.37
N PHE A 48 2.60 2.69 1.06
CA PHE A 48 2.37 2.12 -0.26
C PHE A 48 2.38 3.21 -1.33
N ASN A 49 1.71 4.34 -1.07
CA ASN A 49 1.64 5.46 -2.01
C ASN A 49 2.98 6.19 -2.19
N HIS A 50 3.78 6.31 -1.12
CA HIS A 50 5.06 7.02 -1.13
C HIS A 50 6.28 6.07 -1.19
N ARG A 51 6.09 4.83 -1.66
CA ARG A 51 7.13 3.77 -1.61
C ARG A 51 8.40 4.07 -2.42
N GLU A 52 8.30 4.94 -3.41
CA GLU A 52 9.41 5.35 -4.28
C GLU A 52 10.01 6.70 -3.85
N GLU A 53 9.44 7.32 -2.82
CA GLU A 53 9.90 8.61 -2.32
C GLU A 53 10.94 8.44 -1.22
N ASN A 54 12.01 9.22 -1.30
CA ASN A 54 12.93 9.36 -0.19
C ASN A 54 12.31 10.27 0.88
N LEU A 55 11.58 9.66 1.80
CA LEU A 55 10.91 10.37 2.90
C LEU A 55 11.90 11.13 3.81
N TYR A 56 13.15 10.65 3.93
CA TYR A 56 14.17 11.28 4.77
C TYR A 56 14.87 12.46 4.10
N ALA A 57 14.75 12.62 2.78
CA ALA A 57 15.25 13.79 2.08
C ALA A 57 14.32 15.02 2.20
N LYS A 58 13.10 14.83 2.74
CA LYS A 58 12.08 15.88 2.92
C LYS A 58 12.00 16.42 4.35
N ILE A 59 12.86 15.93 5.24
CA ILE A 59 12.99 16.36 6.66
C ILE A 59 14.29 17.13 6.79
#